data_AF-A0A4Z2G493-F1
#
_entry.id   AF-A0A4Z2G493-F1
#
_cell.length_a   1.000
_cell.length_b   1.000
_cell.length_c   1.000
_cell.angle_alpha   90.00
_cell.angle_beta   90.00
_cell.angle_gamma   90.00
#
_symmetry.space_group_name_H-M   'P 1'
#
loop_
_entity.id
_entity.type
_entity.pdbx_description
1 polymer ?
#
loop_
_entity_poly.entity_id
_entity_poly.type
_entity_poly.pdbx_seq_one_letter_code
_entity_poly.pdbx_strand_id
1 'polypeptide(L)'
;MDVEALQRKQVQFEEALEAQVAQVAQVEDLALKMKQQNHYDCDSIGVKSRGLATRRSRLQQQSKSRHKALDGSLKLQQFLSSSYQVCVWLSERSAVALDESWREATNLQAKLMKHQSFEVELLANRYRLDALTQEAEPLLSEVKVGLRVTELTDSWEALIHNCKEKKTRLQQAYQVNTHTHTHTHTHTHTPT
;
A
#
# COMPACT_ATOMS: atom_id res chain seq x y z
N MET A 1 11.81 13.20 -12.51
CA MET A 1 11.64 12.01 -13.37
C MET A 1 10.87 10.99 -12.57
N ASP A 2 9.82 10.43 -13.14
CA ASP A 2 9.01 9.37 -12.54
C ASP A 2 9.83 8.07 -12.36
N VAL A 3 9.63 7.36 -11.24
CA VAL A 3 10.38 6.13 -10.90
C VAL A 3 10.14 5.05 -11.96
N GLU A 4 8.92 4.96 -12.51
CA GLU A 4 8.59 4.04 -13.60
C GLU A 4 9.37 4.36 -14.90
N ALA A 5 9.59 5.65 -15.19
CA ALA A 5 10.42 6.05 -16.32
C ALA A 5 11.90 5.66 -16.11
N LEU A 6 12.39 5.74 -14.87
CA LEU A 6 13.74 5.30 -14.52
C LEU A 6 13.89 3.78 -14.60
N GLN A 7 12.88 3.02 -14.19
CA GLN A 7 12.85 1.56 -14.34
C GLN A 7 12.85 1.14 -15.81
N ARG A 8 12.03 1.76 -16.66
CA ARG A 8 12.04 1.48 -18.11
C ARG A 8 13.40 1.71 -18.73
N LYS A 9 14.06 2.83 -18.38
CA LYS A 9 15.44 3.10 -18.81
C LYS A 9 16.43 2.08 -18.27
N GLN A 10 16.25 1.59 -17.04
CA GLN A 10 17.09 0.57 -16.44
C GLN A 10 16.97 -0.78 -17.16
N VAL A 11 15.75 -1.19 -17.52
CA VAL A 11 15.50 -2.42 -18.30
C VAL A 11 16.16 -2.33 -19.67
N GLN A 12 15.99 -1.21 -20.39
CA GLN A 12 16.66 -0.99 -21.68
C GLN A 12 18.20 -1.04 -21.58
N PHE A 13 18.76 -0.49 -20.50
CA PHE A 13 20.19 -0.59 -20.23
C PHE A 13 20.64 -2.03 -19.98
N GLU A 14 19.83 -2.82 -19.25
CA GLU A 14 20.11 -4.24 -18.97
C GLU A 14 20.05 -5.10 -20.22
N GLU A 15 19.07 -4.88 -21.10
CA GLU A 15 18.99 -5.53 -22.42
C GLU A 15 20.22 -5.20 -23.28
N ALA A 16 20.61 -3.93 -23.33
CA ALA A 16 21.81 -3.50 -24.07
C ALA A 16 23.09 -4.10 -23.47
N LEU A 17 23.16 -4.21 -22.15
CA LEU A 17 24.26 -4.87 -21.46
C LEU A 17 24.30 -6.34 -21.87
N GLU A 18 23.18 -7.05 -21.80
CA GLU A 18 23.06 -8.47 -22.13
C GLU A 18 23.46 -8.77 -23.58
N ALA A 19 23.06 -7.92 -24.53
CA ALA A 19 23.45 -8.03 -25.94
C ALA A 19 24.98 -8.04 -26.15
N GLN A 20 25.75 -7.43 -25.24
CA GLN A 20 27.22 -7.41 -25.30
C GLN A 20 27.89 -8.62 -24.62
N VAL A 21 27.16 -9.53 -23.97
CA VAL A 21 27.74 -10.72 -23.31
C VAL A 21 28.56 -11.55 -24.30
N ALA A 22 27.97 -11.85 -25.46
CA ALA A 22 28.60 -12.69 -26.46
C ALA A 22 29.91 -12.09 -26.97
N GLN A 23 29.99 -10.76 -27.11
CA GLN A 23 31.20 -10.09 -27.57
C GLN A 23 32.33 -10.16 -26.53
N VAL A 24 32.02 -9.99 -25.25
CA VAL A 24 33.02 -10.14 -24.18
C VAL A 24 33.54 -11.58 -24.11
N ALA A 25 32.64 -12.57 -24.23
CA ALA A 25 33.02 -13.97 -24.26
C ALA A 25 33.92 -14.31 -25.48
N GLN A 26 33.66 -13.71 -26.64
CA GLN A 26 34.53 -13.86 -27.82
C GLN A 26 35.93 -13.27 -27.59
N VAL A 27 36.03 -12.12 -26.92
CA VAL A 27 37.33 -11.52 -26.57
C VAL A 27 38.11 -12.41 -25.59
N GLU A 28 37.41 -13.04 -24.63
CA GLU A 28 38.01 -13.97 -23.69
C GLU A 28 38.52 -15.25 -24.38
N ASP A 29 37.73 -15.84 -25.27
CA ASP A 29 38.11 -17.02 -26.07
C ASP A 29 39.30 -16.72 -26.99
N LEU A 30 39.30 -15.55 -27.65
CA LEU A 30 40.43 -15.11 -28.48
C LEU A 30 41.71 -14.94 -27.65
N ALA A 31 41.61 -14.32 -26.47
CA ALA A 31 42.74 -14.16 -25.56
C ALA A 31 43.31 -15.52 -25.11
N LEU A 32 42.44 -16.50 -24.86
CA LEU A 32 42.84 -17.87 -24.53
C LEU A 32 43.60 -18.54 -25.67
N LYS A 33 43.08 -18.44 -26.90
CA LYS A 33 43.72 -18.99 -28.11
C LYS A 33 45.10 -18.37 -28.36
N MET A 34 45.23 -17.05 -28.25
CA MET A 34 46.53 -16.38 -28.43
C MET A 34 47.54 -16.79 -27.36
N LYS A 35 47.08 -17.08 -26.13
CA LYS A 35 47.94 -17.62 -25.07
C LYS A 35 48.42 -19.05 -25.40
N GLN A 36 47.54 -19.91 -25.92
CA GLN A 36 47.92 -21.27 -26.34
C GLN A 36 48.92 -21.29 -27.50
N GLN A 37 48.86 -20.29 -28.36
CA GLN A 37 49.79 -20.12 -29.50
C GLN A 37 51.15 -19.50 -29.11
N ASN A 38 51.42 -19.29 -27.81
CA ASN A 38 52.64 -18.62 -27.32
C ASN A 38 52.88 -17.24 -27.97
N HIS A 39 51.81 -16.45 -28.13
CA HIS A 39 51.92 -15.09 -28.67
C HIS A 39 52.88 -14.24 -27.81
N TYR A 40 53.74 -13.43 -28.45
CA TYR A 40 54.79 -12.66 -27.77
C TYR A 40 54.25 -11.71 -26.68
N ASP A 41 53.03 -11.19 -26.85
CA ASP A 41 52.34 -10.27 -25.91
C ASP A 41 51.26 -10.97 -25.05
N CYS A 42 51.36 -12.28 -24.82
CA CYS A 42 50.31 -13.06 -24.16
C CYS A 42 49.98 -12.56 -22.73
N ASP A 43 50.95 -12.03 -22.00
CA ASP A 43 50.75 -11.50 -20.65
C ASP A 43 49.89 -10.23 -20.67
N SER A 44 50.20 -9.27 -21.54
CA SER A 44 49.42 -8.05 -21.77
C SER A 44 48.00 -8.36 -22.23
N ILE A 45 47.84 -9.29 -23.19
CA ILE A 45 46.53 -9.75 -23.67
C ILE A 45 45.72 -10.37 -22.52
N GLY A 46 46.36 -11.23 -21.71
CA GLY A 46 45.73 -11.85 -20.55
C GLY A 46 45.30 -10.84 -19.49
N VAL A 47 46.12 -9.83 -19.21
CA VAL A 47 45.77 -8.74 -18.28
C VAL A 47 44.58 -7.94 -18.81
N LYS A 48 44.57 -7.56 -20.09
CA LYS A 48 43.46 -6.81 -20.71
C LYS A 48 42.15 -7.59 -20.70
N SER A 49 42.20 -8.88 -21.06
CA SER A 49 41.04 -9.78 -21.03
C SER A 49 40.44 -9.92 -19.62
N ARG A 50 41.27 -10.21 -18.61
CA ARG A 50 40.82 -10.25 -17.20
C ARG A 50 40.27 -8.92 -16.71
N GLY A 51 40.88 -7.81 -17.13
CA GLY A 51 40.40 -6.46 -16.82
C GLY A 51 39.01 -6.19 -17.41
N LEU A 52 38.76 -6.63 -18.65
CA LEU A 52 37.45 -6.55 -19.29
C LEU A 52 36.39 -7.38 -18.55
N ALA A 53 36.71 -8.64 -18.23
CA ALA A 53 35.84 -9.54 -17.47
C ALA A 53 35.45 -8.94 -16.11
N THR A 54 36.43 -8.39 -15.39
CA THR A 54 36.22 -7.77 -14.08
C THR A 54 35.33 -6.53 -14.17
N ARG A 55 35.59 -5.64 -15.14
CA ARG A 55 34.75 -4.44 -15.38
C ARG A 55 33.33 -4.84 -15.72
N ARG A 56 33.16 -5.89 -16.53
CA ARG A 56 31.86 -6.41 -16.94
C ARG A 56 31.06 -6.95 -15.75
N SER A 57 31.69 -7.79 -14.92
CA SER A 57 31.06 -8.34 -13.71
C SER A 57 30.62 -7.22 -12.75
N ARG A 58 31.50 -6.24 -12.52
CA ARG A 58 31.17 -5.07 -11.70
C ARG A 58 30.00 -4.27 -12.27
N LEU A 59 29.97 -4.05 -13.58
CA LEU A 59 28.87 -3.32 -14.23
C LEU A 59 27.54 -4.06 -14.08
N GLN A 60 27.53 -5.38 -14.25
CA GLN A 60 26.34 -6.21 -14.04
C GLN A 60 25.86 -6.16 -12.58
N GLN A 61 26.77 -6.22 -11.61
CA GLN A 61 26.42 -6.10 -10.19
C GLN A 61 25.81 -4.74 -9.86
N GLN A 62 26.41 -3.66 -10.38
CA GLN A 62 25.90 -2.30 -10.20
C GLN A 62 24.52 -2.12 -10.84
N SER A 63 24.32 -2.68 -12.03
CA SER A 63 23.02 -2.67 -12.72
C SER A 63 21.93 -3.36 -11.89
N LYS A 64 22.20 -4.59 -11.43
CA LYS A 64 21.27 -5.36 -10.58
C LYS A 64 20.95 -4.63 -9.28
N SER A 65 21.96 -4.03 -8.64
CA SER A 65 21.77 -3.22 -7.42
C SER A 65 20.86 -2.02 -7.67
N ARG A 66 21.08 -1.31 -8.79
CA ARG A 66 20.25 -0.16 -9.18
C ARG A 66 18.82 -0.58 -9.50
N HIS A 67 18.63 -1.68 -10.22
CA HIS A 67 17.31 -2.25 -10.50
C HIS A 67 16.56 -2.53 -9.19
N LYS A 68 17.18 -3.25 -8.25
CA LYS A 68 16.58 -3.55 -6.94
C LYS A 68 16.21 -2.29 -6.16
N ALA A 69 17.06 -1.26 -6.18
CA ALA A 69 16.77 0.01 -5.52
C ALA A 69 15.59 0.76 -6.16
N LEU A 70 15.48 0.75 -7.49
CA LEU A 70 14.35 1.33 -8.21
C LEU A 70 13.04 0.57 -7.97
N ASP A 71 13.09 -0.76 -7.90
CA ASP A 71 11.95 -1.60 -7.53
C ASP A 71 11.46 -1.30 -6.10
N GLY A 72 12.37 -1.24 -5.13
CA GLY A 72 12.03 -0.84 -3.76
C GLY A 72 11.45 0.58 -3.67
N SER A 73 11.99 1.52 -4.44
CA SER A 73 11.47 2.90 -4.48
C SER A 73 10.06 2.97 -5.07
N LEU A 74 9.78 2.20 -6.13
CA LEU A 74 8.45 2.14 -6.73
C LEU A 74 7.42 1.57 -5.77
N LYS A 75 7.73 0.43 -5.14
CA LYS A 75 6.87 -0.21 -4.15
C LYS A 75 6.57 0.72 -2.97
N LEU A 76 7.58 1.44 -2.48
CA LEU A 76 7.38 2.44 -1.43
C LEU A 76 6.46 3.57 -1.88
N GLN A 77 6.62 4.09 -3.10
CA GLN A 77 5.75 5.14 -3.63
C GLN A 77 4.30 4.67 -3.78
N GLN A 78 4.10 3.45 -4.27
CA GLN A 78 2.78 2.81 -4.37
C GLN A 78 2.14 2.70 -2.98
N PHE A 79 2.88 2.17 -2.00
CA PHE A 79 2.41 2.04 -0.61
C PHE A 79 2.01 3.38 -0.02
N LEU A 80 2.83 4.42 -0.19
CA LEU A 80 2.52 5.74 0.34
C LEU A 80 1.24 6.31 -0.28
N SER A 81 1.05 6.14 -1.59
CA SER A 81 -0.18 6.54 -2.29
C SER A 81 -1.40 5.77 -1.78
N SER A 82 -1.32 4.45 -1.70
CA SER A 82 -2.38 3.59 -1.14
C SER A 82 -2.73 4.00 0.29
N SER A 83 -1.71 4.23 1.13
CA SER A 83 -1.88 4.63 2.53
C SER A 83 -2.60 5.98 2.68
N TYR A 84 -2.32 6.93 1.77
CA TYR A 84 -2.99 8.22 1.75
C TYR A 84 -4.47 8.07 1.37
N GLN A 85 -4.77 7.25 0.35
CA GLN A 85 -6.14 6.98 -0.06
C GLN A 85 -6.96 6.32 1.06
N VAL A 86 -6.37 5.33 1.76
CA VAL A 86 -7.00 4.69 2.93
C VAL A 86 -7.22 5.70 4.06
N CYS A 87 -6.25 6.57 4.32
CA CYS A 87 -6.35 7.62 5.35
C CYS A 87 -7.50 8.60 5.07
N VAL A 88 -7.61 9.09 3.84
CA VAL A 88 -8.70 10.00 3.43
C VAL A 88 -10.05 9.29 3.60
N TRP A 89 -10.17 8.06 3.11
CA TRP A 89 -11.38 7.28 3.25
C TRP A 89 -11.76 7.05 4.73
N LEU A 90 -10.81 6.67 5.59
CA LEU A 90 -11.05 6.51 7.03
C LEU A 90 -11.54 7.80 7.69
N SER A 91 -10.96 8.94 7.32
CA SER A 91 -11.36 10.26 7.82
C SER A 91 -12.80 10.60 7.44
N GLU A 92 -13.17 10.40 6.17
CA GLU A 92 -14.53 10.63 5.68
C GLU A 92 -15.55 9.75 6.41
N ARG A 93 -15.24 8.46 6.60
CA ARG A 93 -16.13 7.53 7.31
C ARG A 93 -16.21 7.83 8.80
N SER A 94 -15.12 8.31 9.40
CA SER A 94 -15.10 8.74 10.81
C SER A 94 -16.02 9.93 11.06
N ALA A 95 -16.07 10.89 10.13
CA ALA A 95 -17.02 12.01 10.23
C ALA A 95 -18.48 11.53 10.27
N VAL A 96 -18.83 10.52 9.48
CA VAL A 96 -20.18 9.92 9.49
C VAL A 96 -20.45 9.16 10.79
N ALA A 97 -19.45 8.44 11.33
CA ALA A 97 -19.60 7.70 12.58
C ALA A 97 -19.72 8.61 13.82
N LEU A 98 -19.09 9.77 13.80
CA LEU A 98 -19.11 10.75 14.89
C LEU A 98 -20.32 11.71 14.83
N ASP A 99 -21.03 11.77 13.71
CA ASP A 99 -22.23 12.60 13.59
C ASP A 99 -23.28 12.23 14.66
N GLU A 100 -23.76 13.24 15.39
CA GLU A 100 -24.68 13.10 16.52
C GLU A 100 -26.16 13.31 16.16
N SER A 101 -26.54 13.04 14.90
CA SER A 101 -27.93 13.17 14.42
C SER A 101 -28.97 12.36 15.20
N TRP A 102 -28.55 11.45 16.09
CA TRP A 102 -29.42 10.74 17.03
C TRP A 102 -30.07 11.64 18.10
N ARG A 103 -29.53 12.84 18.33
CA ARG A 103 -30.11 13.82 19.27
C ARG A 103 -31.44 14.40 18.78
N GLU A 104 -31.67 14.37 17.48
CA GLU A 104 -32.92 14.84 16.89
C GLU A 104 -33.95 13.70 16.86
N ALA A 105 -35.07 13.87 17.56
CA ALA A 105 -36.11 12.86 17.70
C ALA A 105 -36.97 12.63 16.43
N THR A 106 -36.51 13.07 15.26
CA THR A 106 -37.21 12.93 13.98
C THR A 106 -36.61 11.81 13.14
N ASN A 107 -37.48 11.04 12.48
CA ASN A 107 -37.09 10.00 11.51
C ASN A 107 -36.09 8.96 12.05
N LEU A 108 -36.10 8.68 13.36
CA LEU A 108 -35.13 7.81 14.03
C LEU A 108 -35.07 6.38 13.44
N GLN A 109 -36.20 5.83 13.00
CA GLN A 109 -36.24 4.52 12.33
C GLN A 109 -35.46 4.54 10.99
N ALA A 110 -35.63 5.59 10.19
CA ALA A 110 -34.90 5.74 8.93
C ALA A 110 -33.39 5.94 9.19
N LYS A 111 -33.03 6.71 10.22
CA LYS A 111 -31.62 6.89 10.65
C LYS A 111 -30.99 5.56 11.07
N LEU A 112 -31.71 4.72 11.82
CA LEU A 112 -31.26 3.37 12.20
C LEU A 112 -31.01 2.47 10.98
N MET A 113 -31.94 2.43 10.03
CA MET A 113 -31.78 1.63 8.80
C MET A 113 -30.58 2.09 7.97
N LYS A 114 -30.42 3.42 7.81
CA LYS A 114 -29.27 4.00 7.11
C LYS A 114 -27.95 3.65 7.80
N HIS A 115 -27.92 3.68 9.14
CA HIS A 115 -26.73 3.29 9.92
C HIS A 115 -26.39 1.82 9.75
N GLN A 116 -27.38 0.93 9.72
CA GLN A 116 -27.16 -0.51 9.45
C GLN A 116 -26.55 -0.73 8.06
N SER A 117 -27.03 -0.03 7.02
CA SER A 117 -26.42 -0.09 5.68
C SER A 117 -24.98 0.41 5.69
N PHE A 118 -24.70 1.49 6.42
CA PHE A 118 -23.36 2.02 6.60
C PHE A 118 -22.42 1.03 7.28
N GLU A 119 -22.86 0.32 8.33
CA GLU A 119 -22.06 -0.72 8.99
C GLU A 119 -21.70 -1.87 8.05
N VAL A 120 -22.64 -2.31 7.21
CA VAL A 120 -22.40 -3.36 6.20
C VAL A 120 -21.39 -2.89 5.16
N GLU A 121 -21.57 -1.68 4.62
CA GLU A 121 -20.61 -1.09 3.67
C GLU A 121 -19.22 -0.95 4.29
N LEU A 122 -19.16 -0.52 5.55
CA LEU A 122 -17.91 -0.36 6.27
C LEU A 122 -17.17 -1.70 6.35
N LEU A 123 -17.80 -2.76 6.84
CA LEU A 123 -17.19 -4.09 6.93
C LEU A 123 -16.76 -4.63 5.56
N ALA A 124 -17.56 -4.40 4.51
CA ALA A 124 -17.22 -4.80 3.15
C ALA A 124 -15.96 -4.09 2.61
N ASN A 125 -15.55 -2.96 3.19
CA ASN A 125 -14.33 -2.23 2.82
C ASN A 125 -13.10 -2.57 3.66
N ARG A 126 -13.17 -3.54 4.57
CA ARG A 126 -12.01 -3.99 5.37
C ARG A 126 -10.83 -4.42 4.50
N TYR A 127 -11.10 -4.99 3.33
CA TYR A 127 -10.07 -5.42 2.37
C TYR A 127 -9.08 -4.30 2.00
N ARG A 128 -9.48 -3.01 2.07
CA ARG A 128 -8.60 -1.88 1.76
C ARG A 128 -7.40 -1.83 2.71
N LEU A 129 -7.64 -2.10 4.00
CA LEU A 129 -6.60 -2.14 5.02
C LEU A 129 -5.77 -3.43 4.91
N ASP A 130 -6.42 -4.55 4.60
CA ASP A 130 -5.74 -5.84 4.43
C ASP A 130 -4.80 -5.79 3.20
N ALA A 131 -5.25 -5.20 2.09
CA ALA A 131 -4.43 -4.97 0.90
C ALA A 131 -3.24 -4.04 1.17
N LEU A 132 -3.46 -2.96 1.94
CA LEU A 132 -2.39 -2.06 2.36
C LEU A 132 -1.35 -2.77 3.23
N THR A 133 -1.79 -3.67 4.10
CA THR A 133 -0.90 -4.47 4.97
C THR A 133 -0.08 -5.45 4.14
N GLN A 134 -0.69 -6.06 3.11
CA GLN A 134 0.02 -6.93 2.18
C GLN A 134 1.06 -6.17 1.35
N GLU A 135 0.74 -4.94 0.91
CA GLU A 135 1.68 -4.06 0.20
C GLU A 135 2.87 -3.64 1.09
N ALA A 136 2.65 -3.51 2.40
CA ALA A 136 3.66 -3.15 3.39
C ALA A 136 4.65 -4.28 3.72
N GLU A 137 4.24 -5.55 3.62
CA GLU A 137 5.05 -6.73 4.00
C GLU A 137 6.47 -6.74 3.40
N PRO A 138 6.67 -6.53 2.08
CA PRO A 138 8.02 -6.47 1.51
C PRO A 138 8.82 -5.21 1.90
N LEU A 139 8.18 -4.23 2.53
CA LEU A 139 8.74 -2.92 2.88
C LEU A 139 8.97 -2.75 4.40
N LEU A 140 8.73 -3.79 5.20
CA LEU A 140 8.82 -3.71 6.68
C LEU A 140 10.22 -3.37 7.23
N SER A 141 11.26 -3.41 6.40
CA SER A 141 12.58 -2.87 6.77
C SER A 141 12.55 -1.35 7.00
N GLU A 142 11.60 -0.64 6.39
CA GLU A 142 11.37 0.79 6.59
C GLU A 142 10.45 1.00 7.79
N VAL A 143 11.02 1.44 8.92
CA VAL A 143 10.27 1.66 10.18
C VAL A 143 9.01 2.52 9.98
N LYS A 144 9.09 3.52 9.10
CA LYS A 144 7.97 4.42 8.77
C LYS A 144 6.77 3.70 8.15
N VAL A 145 7.01 2.63 7.40
CA VAL A 145 5.94 1.81 6.79
C VAL A 145 5.17 1.09 7.89
N GLY A 146 5.88 0.44 8.82
CA GLY A 146 5.25 -0.23 9.96
C GLY A 146 4.40 0.72 10.81
N LEU A 147 4.96 1.88 11.18
CA LEU A 147 4.22 2.90 11.93
C LEU A 147 2.95 3.37 11.21
N ARG A 148 3.03 3.54 9.89
CA ARG A 148 1.88 3.98 9.07
C ARG A 148 0.79 2.92 8.99
N VAL A 149 1.15 1.64 8.89
CA VAL A 149 0.17 0.54 8.94
C VAL A 149 -0.54 0.54 10.28
N THR A 150 0.20 0.59 11.39
CA THR A 150 -0.38 0.63 12.74
C THR A 150 -1.34 1.81 12.91
N GLU A 151 -0.95 3.03 12.52
CA GLU A 151 -1.80 4.22 12.61
C GLU A 151 -3.16 4.05 11.88
N LEU A 152 -3.13 3.46 10.68
CA LEU A 152 -4.35 3.24 9.89
C LEU A 152 -5.19 2.08 10.43
N THR A 153 -4.56 1.06 11.02
CA THR A 153 -5.25 0.00 11.75
C THR A 153 -5.95 0.55 12.99
N ASP A 154 -5.27 1.37 13.79
CA ASP A 154 -5.85 2.01 14.98
C ASP A 154 -7.02 2.93 14.61
N SER A 155 -6.87 3.71 13.52
CA SER A 155 -7.93 4.56 12.99
C SER A 155 -9.15 3.75 12.53
N TRP A 156 -8.94 2.58 11.92
CA TRP A 156 -10.02 1.66 11.58
C TRP A 156 -10.73 1.14 12.83
N GLU A 157 -9.99 0.71 13.85
CA GLU A 157 -10.57 0.20 15.09
C GLU A 157 -11.39 1.27 15.82
N ALA A 158 -10.88 2.50 15.87
CA ALA A 158 -11.60 3.65 16.41
C ALA A 158 -12.88 3.93 15.62
N LEU A 159 -12.84 3.86 14.29
CA LEU A 159 -14.03 3.99 13.44
C LEU A 159 -15.08 2.92 13.76
N ILE A 160 -14.68 1.65 13.88
CA ILE A 160 -15.59 0.56 14.27
C ILE A 160 -16.18 0.80 15.67
N HIS A 161 -15.38 1.29 16.62
CA HIS A 161 -15.84 1.64 17.95
C HIS A 161 -16.91 2.74 17.90
N ASN A 162 -16.64 3.85 17.21
CA ASN A 162 -17.54 4.97 17.07
C ASN A 162 -18.86 4.56 16.39
N CYS A 163 -18.80 3.68 15.37
CA CYS A 163 -20.00 3.13 14.73
C CYS A 163 -20.88 2.34 15.70
N LYS A 164 -20.28 1.54 16.58
CA LYS A 164 -21.02 0.80 17.62
C LYS A 164 -21.66 1.75 18.62
N GLU A 165 -20.92 2.76 19.08
CA GLU A 165 -21.43 3.75 20.02
C GLU A 165 -22.62 4.53 19.43
N LYS A 166 -22.48 5.04 18.20
CA LYS A 166 -23.56 5.73 17.49
C LYS A 166 -24.81 4.85 17.35
N LYS A 167 -24.64 3.57 17.04
CA LYS A 167 -25.76 2.60 16.98
C LYS A 167 -26.48 2.49 18.32
N THR A 168 -25.74 2.32 19.41
CA THR A 168 -26.31 2.24 20.77
C THR A 168 -27.10 3.51 21.11
N ARG A 169 -26.51 4.69 20.84
CA ARG A 169 -27.18 5.99 21.08
C ARG A 169 -28.45 6.16 20.23
N LEU A 170 -28.42 5.77 18.94
CA LEU A 170 -29.59 5.78 18.07
C LEU A 170 -30.71 4.86 18.58
N GLN A 171 -30.37 3.66 19.05
CA GLN A 171 -31.33 2.71 19.60
C GLN A 171 -31.97 3.24 20.89
N GLN A 172 -31.18 3.82 21.78
CA GLN A 172 -31.67 4.46 23.01
C GLN A 172 -32.61 5.63 22.69
N ALA A 173 -32.22 6.52 21.78
CA ALA A 173 -33.06 7.65 21.35
C ALA A 173 -34.38 7.16 20.76
N TYR A 174 -34.35 6.10 19.93
CA TYR A 174 -35.54 5.49 19.35
C TYR A 174 -36.47 4.93 20.43
N GLN A 175 -35.92 4.17 21.40
CA GLN A 175 -36.71 3.62 22.50
C GLN A 175 -37.33 4.72 23.35
N VAL A 176 -36.57 5.73 23.79
CA VAL A 176 -37.12 6.83 24.58
C VAL A 176 -38.26 7.53 23.83
N ASN A 177 -38.08 7.80 22.53
CA ASN A 177 -39.07 8.46 21.72
C ASN A 177 -40.36 7.65 21.55
N THR A 178 -40.28 6.33 21.38
CA THR A 178 -41.49 5.50 21.30
C THR A 178 -42.23 5.44 22.63
N HIS A 179 -41.52 5.39 23.77
CA HIS A 179 -42.15 5.39 25.09
C HIS A 179 -42.81 6.74 25.42
N THR A 180 -42.19 7.86 25.06
CA THR A 180 -42.82 9.18 25.29
C THR A 180 -44.09 9.34 24.47
N HIS A 181 -44.10 8.88 23.22
CA HIS A 181 -45.29 8.92 22.36
C HIS A 181 -46.42 7.99 22.83
N THR A 182 -46.11 6.84 23.43
CA THR A 182 -47.16 5.96 23.98
C THR A 182 -47.77 6.52 25.26
N HIS A 183 -46.96 7.11 26.15
CA HIS A 183 -47.46 7.71 27.39
C HIS A 183 -48.32 8.97 27.17
N THR A 184 -47.96 9.84 26.22
CA THR A 184 -48.76 11.04 25.90
C THR A 184 -50.15 10.70 25.35
N HIS A 185 -50.30 9.58 24.63
CA HIS A 185 -51.59 9.11 24.13
C HIS A 185 -52.50 8.49 25.21
N THR A 186 -51.94 7.98 26.32
CA THR A 186 -52.73 7.34 27.39
C THR A 186 -53.39 8.30 28.37
N HIS A 187 -52.95 9.56 28.43
CA HIS A 187 -53.46 10.55 29.40
C HIS A 187 -54.62 11.43 28.88
N THR A 188 -55.14 11.19 27.67
CA THR A 188 -56.19 12.02 27.04
C THR A 188 -57.61 11.45 27.13
N HIS A 189 -57.86 10.36 27.89
CA HIS A 189 -59.21 9.84 28.10
C HIS A 189 -59.56 9.69 29.59
N THR A 190 -60.10 10.76 30.17
CA THR A 190 -60.98 10.71 31.34
C THR A 190 -62.32 11.33 30.92
N PRO A 191 -63.41 10.56 30.77
CA PRO A 191 -64.72 11.11 30.45
C PRO A 191 -65.41 11.64 31.71
N THR A 192 -66.09 12.78 31.56
CA THR A 192 -67.04 13.33 32.53
C THR A 192 -68.43 12.80 32.23
#